data_AF-A0A350HC30-F1
#
_entry.id   AF-A0A350HC30-F1
#
_cell.length_a   1.000
_cell.length_b   1.000
_cell.length_c   1.000
_cell.angle_alpha   90.00
_cell.angle_beta   90.00
_cell.angle_gamma   90.00
#
_symmetry.space_group_name_H-M   'P 1'
#
loop_
_entity.id
_entity.type
_entity.pdbx_description
1 polymer ?
#
loop_
_entity_poly.entity_id
_entity_poly.type
_entity_poly.pdbx_seq_one_letter_code
_entity_poly.pdbx_strand_id
1 'polypeptide(L)'
;MINVKFVNSQYSSGHEEGYKSARGRIYLTYGSPDETFVIPMSEGAKSYDNWIYYKNSGMQFIFMDMKGFGKFDLLYTNVESENIPANWESYIDDENMIQFYRN
;
A
#
# COMPACT_ATOMS: atom_id res chain seq x y z
N MET A 1 7.48 -4.08 19.23
CA MET A 1 6.01 -4.14 19.36
C MET A 1 5.41 -3.26 18.28
N ILE A 2 4.50 -3.79 17.48
CA ILE A 2 3.63 -2.99 16.62
C ILE A 2 2.77 -2.13 17.55
N ASN A 3 2.85 -0.80 17.43
CA ASN A 3 2.10 0.12 18.29
C ASN A 3 1.62 1.31 17.46
N VAL A 4 0.39 1.73 17.70
CA VAL A 4 -0.29 2.90 17.10
C VAL A 4 0.61 4.14 17.05
N LYS A 5 1.51 4.34 18.03
CA LYS A 5 2.49 5.45 18.00
C LYS A 5 3.40 5.41 16.78
N PHE A 6 3.95 4.25 16.43
CA PHE A 6 4.80 4.08 15.25
C PHE A 6 4.00 4.36 13.99
N VAL A 7 2.82 3.75 13.89
CA VAL A 7 1.93 3.88 12.72
C VAL A 7 1.50 5.33 12.51
N ASN A 8 1.18 6.06 13.58
CA ASN A 8 0.89 7.50 13.49
C ASN A 8 2.11 8.32 13.06
N SER A 9 3.30 7.98 13.54
CA SER A 9 4.51 8.69 13.13
C SER A 9 4.85 8.47 11.65
N GLN A 10 4.58 7.28 11.10
CA GLN A 10 5.01 6.91 9.75
C GLN A 10 3.96 7.19 8.68
N TYR A 11 2.67 7.01 9.00
CA TYR A 11 1.61 6.91 7.99
C TYR A 11 0.49 7.96 8.14
N SER A 12 0.68 9.00 8.96
CA SER A 12 -0.24 10.15 9.01
C SER A 12 -0.07 11.06 7.79
N SER A 13 -1.15 11.68 7.32
CA SER A 13 -1.13 12.68 6.25
C SER A 13 -2.17 13.76 6.50
N GLY A 14 -1.75 15.03 6.53
CA GLY A 14 -2.63 16.15 6.85
C GLY A 14 -3.34 15.97 8.19
N HIS A 15 -4.67 15.88 8.17
CA HIS A 15 -5.51 15.64 9.34
C HIS A 15 -5.84 14.17 9.59
N GLU A 16 -5.39 13.25 8.72
CA GLU A 16 -5.60 11.82 8.87
C GLU A 16 -4.52 11.20 9.75
N GLU A 17 -4.94 10.61 10.87
CA GLU A 17 -4.06 9.87 11.76
C GLU A 17 -3.60 8.56 11.10
N GLY A 18 -2.34 8.20 11.28
CA GLY A 18 -1.76 7.05 10.59
C GLY A 18 -2.48 5.74 10.84
N TYR A 19 -3.07 5.49 12.01
CA TYR A 19 -3.84 4.24 12.23
C TYR A 19 -5.13 4.16 11.40
N LYS A 20 -5.60 5.29 10.85
CA LYS A 20 -6.76 5.36 9.94
C LYS A 20 -6.35 5.27 8.48
N SER A 21 -5.09 5.49 8.14
CA SER A 21 -4.62 5.40 6.75
C SER A 21 -4.56 3.95 6.28
N ALA A 22 -4.59 3.75 4.96
CA ALA A 22 -4.54 2.40 4.38
C ALA A 22 -3.26 1.66 4.81
N ARG A 23 -2.10 2.29 4.67
CA ARG A 23 -0.80 1.74 5.10
C ARG A 23 -0.79 1.41 6.59
N GLY A 24 -1.30 2.30 7.44
CA GLY A 24 -1.32 2.05 8.88
C GLY A 24 -2.25 0.91 9.28
N ARG A 25 -3.45 0.83 8.68
CA ARG A 25 -4.39 -0.27 8.93
C ARG A 25 -3.79 -1.61 8.52
N ILE A 26 -3.19 -1.69 7.32
CA ILE A 26 -2.51 -2.92 6.85
C ILE A 26 -1.32 -3.27 7.75
N TYR A 27 -0.49 -2.30 8.14
CA TYR A 27 0.64 -2.56 9.04
C TYR A 27 0.21 -3.06 10.42
N LEU A 28 -0.89 -2.53 10.97
CA LEU A 28 -1.44 -3.00 12.24
C LEU A 28 -2.01 -4.43 12.15
N THR A 29 -2.63 -4.78 11.02
CA THR A 29 -3.22 -6.11 10.79
C THR A 29 -2.18 -7.18 10.48
N TYR A 30 -1.25 -6.87 9.57
CA TYR A 30 -0.33 -7.86 8.98
C TYR A 30 1.13 -7.71 9.46
N GLY A 31 1.45 -6.62 10.16
CA GLY A 31 2.81 -6.31 10.60
C GLY A 31 3.66 -5.68 9.50
N SER A 32 4.98 -5.63 9.72
CA SER A 32 5.93 -5.13 8.72
C SER A 32 5.96 -6.05 7.50
N PRO A 33 5.99 -5.50 6.28
CA PRO A 33 6.22 -6.29 5.08
C PRO A 33 7.60 -6.92 5.09
N ASP A 34 7.76 -8.02 4.38
CA ASP A 34 9.05 -8.65 4.14
C ASP A 34 9.87 -7.81 3.15
N GLU A 35 9.22 -7.23 2.13
CA GLU A 35 9.83 -6.30 1.18
C GLU A 35 8.95 -5.08 0.91
N THR A 36 9.60 -3.95 0.64
CA THR A 36 8.94 -2.70 0.23
C THR A 36 9.65 -2.15 -1.00
N PHE A 37 8.93 -2.08 -2.12
CA PHE A 37 9.38 -1.38 -3.31
C PHE A 37 8.74 0.00 -3.33
N VAL A 38 9.57 1.03 -3.29
CA VAL A 38 9.14 2.43 -3.39
C VAL A 38 9.45 2.91 -4.80
N ILE A 39 8.41 3.33 -5.51
CA ILE A 39 8.57 4.05 -6.77
C ILE A 39 8.42 5.54 -6.44
N PRO A 40 9.53 6.31 -6.40
CA PRO A 40 9.48 7.72 -6.07
C PRO A 40 8.74 8.50 -7.16
N MET A 41 8.18 9.64 -6.76
CA MET A 41 7.56 10.59 -7.70
C MET A 41 8.63 11.07 -8.71
N SER A 42 8.45 10.78 -9.99
CA SER A 42 9.17 11.44 -11.10
C SER A 42 8.28 12.52 -11.71
N GLU A 43 8.83 13.43 -12.53
CA GLU A 43 8.03 14.49 -13.17
C GLU A 43 6.82 13.90 -13.90
N GLY A 44 5.62 14.15 -13.35
CA GLY A 44 4.35 13.67 -13.89
C GLY A 44 3.90 12.27 -13.41
N ALA A 45 4.71 11.52 -12.66
CA ALA A 45 4.35 10.18 -12.18
C ALA A 45 3.83 10.20 -10.73
N LYS A 46 2.92 9.26 -10.43
CA LYS A 46 2.39 9.04 -9.07
C LYS A 46 3.39 8.20 -8.26
N SER A 47 3.52 8.45 -6.96
CA SER A 47 4.38 7.64 -6.09
C SER A 47 3.65 6.40 -5.57
N TYR A 48 4.35 5.27 -5.53
CA TYR A 48 3.80 3.99 -5.08
C TYR A 48 4.63 3.37 -3.97
N ASP A 49 3.94 2.75 -3.02
CA ASP A 49 4.54 1.79 -2.08
C ASP A 49 3.97 0.40 -2.41
N ASN A 50 4.82 -0.56 -2.75
CA ASN A 50 4.44 -1.94 -2.99
C ASN A 50 5.00 -2.83 -1.88
N TRP A 51 4.12 -3.36 -1.05
CA TRP A 51 4.44 -4.17 0.12
C TRP A 51 4.20 -5.64 -0.19
N ILE A 52 5.25 -6.45 0.01
CA ILE A 52 5.24 -7.89 -0.21
C ILE A 52 5.41 -8.61 1.13
N TYR A 53 4.56 -9.61 1.35
CA TYR A 53 4.64 -10.54 2.47
C TYR A 53 4.70 -11.96 1.90
N TYR A 54 5.75 -12.72 2.18
CA TYR A 54 5.97 -14.04 1.56
C TYR A 54 5.25 -15.19 2.26
N LYS A 55 4.68 -14.94 3.45
CA LYS A 55 4.00 -15.98 4.25
C LYS A 55 2.69 -16.43 3.60
N ASN A 56 2.31 -17.70 3.85
CA ASN A 56 1.00 -18.28 3.50
C ASN A 56 0.54 -17.98 2.06
N SER A 57 1.36 -18.33 1.07
CA SER A 57 1.07 -18.15 -0.37
C SER A 57 1.22 -16.74 -0.93
N GLY A 58 1.69 -15.77 -0.13
CA GLY A 58 2.07 -14.44 -0.61
C GLY A 58 0.92 -13.44 -0.54
N MET A 59 1.16 -12.31 0.14
CA MET A 59 0.25 -11.16 0.15
C MET A 59 0.96 -9.96 -0.45
N GLN A 60 0.22 -9.18 -1.21
CA GLN A 60 0.68 -7.95 -1.82
C GLN A 60 -0.31 -6.82 -1.54
N PHE A 61 0.23 -5.65 -1.25
CA PHE A 61 -0.52 -4.41 -1.13
C PHE A 61 0.22 -3.31 -1.88
N ILE A 62 -0.45 -2.71 -2.86
CA ILE A 62 0.07 -1.55 -3.58
C ILE A 62 -0.69 -0.34 -3.09
N PHE A 63 0.02 0.68 -2.66
CA PHE A 63 -0.54 1.96 -2.24
C PHE A 63 -0.07 3.07 -3.18
N MET A 64 -0.92 4.05 -3.41
CA MET A 64 -0.63 5.17 -4.31
C MET A 64 -1.03 6.48 -3.66
N ASP A 65 -0.15 7.49 -3.74
CA ASP A 65 -0.55 8.87 -3.49
C ASP A 65 -1.18 9.47 -4.76
N MET A 66 -2.50 9.37 -4.85
CA MET A 66 -3.25 9.83 -6.02
C MET A 66 -3.18 11.34 -6.26
N LYS A 67 -2.97 12.11 -5.19
CA LYS A 67 -3.11 13.58 -5.21
C LYS A 67 -1.79 14.33 -4.97
N GLY A 68 -0.72 13.63 -4.59
CA GLY A 68 0.59 14.21 -4.32
C GLY A 68 0.70 14.91 -2.96
N PHE A 69 -0.13 14.52 -1.98
CA PHE A 69 -0.17 15.15 -0.65
C PHE A 69 0.32 14.21 0.48
N GLY A 70 0.94 13.09 0.13
CA GLY A 70 1.42 12.07 1.04
C GLY A 70 0.32 11.15 1.59
N LYS A 71 -0.90 11.23 1.06
CA LYS A 71 -1.99 10.31 1.41
C LYS A 71 -1.98 9.12 0.45
N PHE A 72 -1.50 8.00 0.95
CA PHE A 72 -1.41 6.76 0.19
C PHE A 72 -2.67 5.93 0.41
N ASP A 73 -3.52 5.90 -0.61
CA ASP A 73 -4.70 5.05 -0.65
C ASP A 73 -4.29 3.64 -1.08
N LEU A 74 -4.98 2.60 -0.56
CA LEU A 74 -4.82 1.24 -1.08
C LEU A 74 -5.29 1.24 -2.53
N LEU A 75 -4.46 0.75 -3.43
CA LEU A 75 -4.73 0.65 -4.85
C LEU A 75 -5.06 -0.78 -5.25
N TYR A 76 -4.25 -1.74 -4.82
CA TYR A 76 -4.40 -3.15 -5.17
C TYR A 76 -4.06 -4.03 -3.99
N THR A 77 -4.75 -5.16 -3.88
CA THR A 77 -4.36 -6.27 -3.02
C THR A 77 -4.83 -7.60 -3.60
N ASN A 78 -4.08 -8.67 -3.35
CA ASN A 78 -4.48 -10.04 -3.65
C ASN A 78 -5.13 -10.75 -2.44
N VAL A 79 -5.37 -10.04 -1.34
CA VAL A 79 -5.94 -10.60 -0.10
C VAL A 79 -7.46 -10.54 -0.16
N GLU A 80 -8.12 -11.69 -0.24
CA GLU A 80 -9.58 -11.80 -0.43
C GLU A 80 -10.41 -11.13 0.67
N SER A 81 -9.89 -11.08 1.91
CA SER A 81 -10.57 -10.41 3.03
C SER A 81 -10.48 -8.89 2.99
N GLU A 82 -9.63 -8.33 2.12
CA GLU A 82 -9.45 -6.89 1.93
C GLU A 82 -10.16 -6.47 0.65
N ASN A 83 -10.95 -5.39 0.72
CA ASN A 83 -11.67 -4.90 -0.45
C ASN A 83 -10.68 -4.32 -1.46
N ILE A 84 -10.62 -4.92 -2.66
CA ILE A 84 -9.89 -4.34 -3.78
C ILE A 84 -10.67 -3.09 -4.23
N PRO A 85 -10.01 -1.91 -4.29
CA PRO A 85 -10.63 -0.73 -4.86
C PRO A 85 -11.10 -1.00 -6.29
N ALA A 86 -12.26 -0.46 -6.66
CA ALA A 86 -12.69 -0.48 -8.05
C ALA A 86 -11.61 0.17 -8.94
N ASN A 87 -11.57 -0.22 -10.22
CA ASN A 87 -10.76 0.43 -11.26
C ASN A 87 -9.24 0.53 -11.00
N TRP A 88 -8.67 -0.32 -10.13
CA TRP A 88 -7.23 -0.37 -9.87
C TRP A 88 -6.39 -0.58 -11.14
N GLU A 89 -6.90 -1.35 -12.10
CA GLU A 89 -6.25 -1.64 -13.39
C GLU A 89 -5.94 -0.36 -14.18
N SER A 90 -6.79 0.66 -14.07
CA SER A 90 -6.59 1.95 -14.75
C SER A 90 -5.43 2.79 -14.18
N TYR A 91 -4.83 2.35 -13.08
CA TYR A 91 -3.76 3.04 -12.37
C TYR A 91 -2.46 2.25 -12.33
N ILE A 92 -2.45 0.99 -12.75
CA ILE A 92 -1.23 0.18 -12.84
C ILE A 92 -0.87 0.09 -14.32
N ASP A 93 0.00 0.99 -14.76
CA ASP A 93 0.46 1.04 -16.15
C ASP A 93 1.47 -0.10 -16.47
N ASP A 94 2.02 -0.74 -15.43
CA ASP A 94 2.98 -1.83 -15.55
C ASP A 94 2.53 -3.03 -14.70
N GLU A 95 1.99 -4.05 -15.35
CA GLU A 95 1.56 -5.31 -14.72
C GLU A 95 2.71 -6.03 -13.99
N ASN A 96 3.97 -5.75 -14.33
CA ASN A 96 5.13 -6.29 -13.60
C ASN A 96 5.20 -5.81 -12.14
N MET A 97 4.44 -4.76 -11.79
CA MET A 97 4.28 -4.35 -10.40
C MET A 97 3.51 -5.38 -9.56
N ILE A 98 2.75 -6.29 -10.17
CA ILE A 98 1.90 -7.25 -9.47
C ILE A 98 2.58 -8.62 -9.48
N GLN A 99 3.29 -8.93 -8.40
CA GLN A 99 4.07 -10.16 -8.31
C GLN A 99 3.20 -11.42 -8.20
N PHE A 100 2.01 -11.30 -7.60
CA PHE A 100 1.12 -12.44 -7.37
C PHE A 100 -0.16 -12.36 -8.19
N TYR A 101 -0.11 -11.73 -9.38
CA TYR A 101 -1.26 -11.72 -10.28
C TYR A 101 -1.57 -13.17 -10.67
N ARG A 102 -2.75 -13.65 -10.31
CA ARG A 102 -3.19 -15.01 -10.64
C ARG A 102 -3.63 -15.04 -12.10
N ASN A 103 -3.07 -15.96 -12.89
CA ASN A 103 -3.62 -16.39 -14.18
C ASN A 103 -5.02 -16.99 -14.02
#